data_AF-A0A2E5KV97-F1
#
_entry.id   AF-A0A2E5KV97-F1
#
_cell.length_a   1.000
_cell.length_b   1.000
_cell.length_c   1.000
_cell.angle_alpha   90.00
_cell.angle_beta   90.00
_cell.angle_gamma   90.00
#
_symmetry.space_group_name_H-M   'P 1'
#
loop_
_entity.id
_entity.type
_entity.pdbx_description
1 polymer ?
#
loop_
_entity_poly.entity_id
_entity_poly.type
_entity_poly.pdbx_seq_one_letter_code
_entity_poly.pdbx_strand_id
1 'polypeptide(L)'
;MRTMYMLSPLALIDLLAIAPFYLATFIGIDLRFMRVFRLLRILKPTRHSAALSLVGSVLYAERRALTASVTVMLVLLVFTSGLMYFAERAAQPEAFVSIPHAMW
;
A
#
# COMPACT_ATOMS: atom_id res chain seq x y z
N MET A 1 -11.21 -23.15 -20.24
CA MET A 1 -10.97 -22.30 -19.06
C MET A 1 -9.77 -21.38 -19.31
N ARG A 2 -9.94 -20.24 -20.00
CA ARG A 2 -8.83 -19.30 -20.32
C ARG A 2 -9.12 -17.84 -19.93
N THR A 3 -10.34 -17.53 -19.50
CA THR A 3 -10.78 -16.17 -19.13
C THR A 3 -10.35 -15.76 -17.72
N MET A 4 -10.02 -16.71 -16.84
CA MET A 4 -9.57 -16.38 -15.47
C MET A 4 -8.11 -15.92 -15.36
N TYR A 5 -7.32 -15.97 -16.45
CA TYR A 5 -5.94 -15.44 -16.43
C TYR A 5 -5.86 -13.93 -16.74
N MET A 6 -6.92 -13.37 -17.35
CA MET A 6 -6.97 -11.95 -17.71
C MET A 6 -7.12 -11.02 -16.49
N LEU A 7 -7.50 -11.56 -15.33
CA LEU A 7 -7.59 -10.83 -14.05
C LEU A 7 -6.51 -11.26 -13.05
N SER A 8 -5.40 -11.86 -13.52
CA SER A 8 -4.26 -12.05 -12.63
C SER A 8 -3.70 -10.68 -12.21
N PRO A 9 -3.15 -10.53 -10.98
CA PRO A 9 -2.54 -9.28 -10.52
C PRO A 9 -1.50 -8.73 -11.51
N LEU A 10 -0.84 -9.63 -12.25
CA LEU A 10 0.12 -9.30 -13.31
C LEU A 10 -0.54 -8.63 -14.52
N ALA A 11 -1.71 -9.09 -14.94
CA ALA A 11 -2.48 -8.46 -16.02
C ALA A 11 -2.99 -7.07 -15.63
N LEU A 12 -3.32 -6.86 -14.35
CA LEU A 12 -3.71 -5.54 -13.83
C LEU A 12 -2.54 -4.55 -13.86
N ILE A 13 -1.32 -4.99 -13.51
CA ILE A 13 -0.10 -4.17 -13.60
C ILE A 13 0.20 -3.81 -15.06
N ASP A 14 0.09 -4.77 -15.98
CA ASP A 14 0.29 -4.53 -17.42
C ASP A 14 -0.75 -3.51 -17.97
N LEU A 15 -2.02 -3.63 -17.56
CA LEU A 15 -3.08 -2.67 -17.90
C LEU A 15 -2.79 -1.26 -17.35
N LEU A 16 -2.38 -1.17 -16.08
CA LEU A 16 -2.04 0.10 -15.43
C LEU A 16 -0.80 0.77 -16.04
N ALA A 17 0.16 -0.01 -16.55
CA ALA A 17 1.38 0.52 -17.17
C ALA A 17 1.11 1.16 -18.55
N ILE A 18 0.11 0.67 -19.29
CA ILE A 18 -0.33 1.22 -20.58
C ILE A 18 -1.41 2.30 -20.43
N ALA A 19 -2.20 2.27 -19.35
CA ALA A 19 -3.24 3.25 -19.04
C ALA A 19 -2.81 4.72 -19.21
N PRO A 20 -1.64 5.20 -18.73
CA PRO A 20 -1.25 6.60 -18.90
C PRO A 20 -1.07 7.03 -20.37
N PHE A 21 -0.79 6.09 -21.29
CA PHE A 21 -0.75 6.42 -22.72
C PHE A 21 -2.16 6.70 -23.24
N TYR A 22 -3.11 5.80 -22.99
CA TYR A 22 -4.49 5.94 -23.46
C TYR A 22 -5.24 7.09 -22.76
N LEU A 23 -5.05 7.26 -21.44
CA LEU A 23 -5.68 8.34 -20.68
C LEU A 23 -5.19 9.73 -21.12
N ALA A 24 -3.91 9.85 -21.48
CA ALA A 24 -3.35 11.11 -21.99
C ALA A 24 -3.88 11.46 -23.38
N THR A 25 -4.04 10.47 -24.27
CA THR A 25 -4.48 10.70 -25.65
C THR A 25 -5.99 10.94 -25.78
N PHE A 26 -6.82 10.25 -25.01
CA PHE A 26 -8.28 10.29 -25.22
C PHE A 26 -9.06 11.16 -24.23
N ILE A 27 -8.56 11.38 -23.01
CA ILE A 27 -9.37 11.98 -21.93
C ILE A 27 -8.80 13.33 -21.46
N GLY A 28 -7.56 13.67 -21.81
CA GLY A 28 -6.97 14.98 -21.46
C GLY A 28 -6.87 15.22 -19.95
N ILE A 29 -6.73 14.14 -19.15
CA ILE A 29 -6.62 14.20 -17.68
C ILE A 29 -5.36 14.98 -17.28
N ASP A 30 -5.47 15.75 -16.19
CA ASP A 30 -4.39 16.55 -15.61
C ASP A 30 -3.03 15.82 -15.60
N LEU A 31 -2.02 16.47 -16.18
CA LEU A 31 -0.68 15.93 -16.37
C LEU A 31 -0.01 15.52 -15.05
N ARG A 32 -0.46 16.08 -13.92
CA ARG A 32 0.05 15.76 -12.58
C ARG A 32 -0.27 14.32 -12.17
N PHE A 33 -1.53 13.89 -12.32
CA PHE A 33 -1.93 12.51 -12.03
C PHE A 33 -1.30 11.53 -13.02
N MET A 34 -1.20 11.93 -14.30
CA MET A 34 -0.54 11.14 -15.34
C MET A 34 0.92 10.79 -14.99
N ARG A 35 1.62 11.67 -14.26
CA ARG A 35 3.01 11.45 -13.84
C ARG A 35 3.14 10.29 -12.85
N VAL A 36 2.18 10.15 -11.93
CA VAL A 36 2.14 9.02 -10.98
C VAL A 36 1.93 7.70 -11.71
N PHE A 37 1.01 7.65 -12.68
CA PHE A 37 0.80 6.45 -13.49
C PHE A 37 2.03 6.05 -14.32
N ARG A 38 2.88 7.00 -14.75
CA ARG A 38 4.15 6.67 -15.42
C ARG A 38 5.12 5.95 -14.48
N LEU A 39 5.11 6.26 -13.18
CA LEU A 39 5.95 5.56 -12.20
C LEU A 39 5.55 4.08 -12.08
N LEU A 40 4.29 3.73 -12.30
CA LEU A 40 3.84 2.33 -12.30
C LEU A 40 4.56 1.47 -13.36
N ARG A 41 5.14 2.07 -14.41
CA ARG A 41 5.98 1.35 -15.38
C ARG A 41 7.25 0.77 -14.76
N ILE A 42 7.73 1.31 -13.64
CA ILE A 42 8.84 0.72 -12.87
C ILE A 42 8.48 -0.67 -12.31
N LEU A 43 7.20 -0.99 -12.24
CA LEU A 43 6.72 -2.30 -11.84
C LEU A 43 6.82 -3.33 -12.99
N LYS A 44 7.09 -2.92 -14.23
CA LYS A 44 7.17 -3.84 -15.38
C LYS A 44 8.25 -4.93 -15.24
N PRO A 45 9.49 -4.64 -14.75
CA PRO A 45 10.50 -5.66 -14.50
C PRO A 45 10.12 -6.65 -13.40
N THR A 46 9.18 -6.29 -12.51
CA THR A 46 8.76 -7.17 -11.40
C THR A 46 8.15 -8.49 -11.90
N ARG A 47 7.59 -8.50 -13.12
CA ARG A 47 7.04 -9.68 -13.79
C ARG A 47 8.11 -10.70 -14.23
N HIS A 48 9.34 -10.26 -14.50
CA HIS A 48 10.41 -11.14 -15.00
C HIS A 48 11.46 -11.45 -13.94
N SER A 49 11.37 -10.80 -12.77
CA SER A 49 12.26 -11.06 -11.65
C SER A 49 11.79 -12.29 -10.86
N ALA A 50 12.54 -13.39 -10.99
CA ALA A 50 12.33 -14.60 -10.18
C ALA A 50 12.41 -14.29 -8.68
N ALA A 51 13.31 -13.39 -8.28
CA ALA A 51 13.46 -12.97 -6.88
C ALA A 51 12.19 -12.31 -6.33
N LEU A 52 11.54 -11.43 -7.10
CA LEU A 52 10.31 -10.76 -6.67
C LEU A 52 9.12 -11.71 -6.64
N SER A 53 9.05 -12.67 -7.57
CA SER A 53 8.05 -13.73 -7.53
C SER A 53 8.19 -14.61 -6.28
N LEU A 54 9.43 -14.93 -5.88
CA LEU A 54 9.69 -15.68 -4.65
C LEU A 54 9.24 -14.89 -3.42
N VAL A 55 9.62 -13.62 -3.31
CA VAL A 55 9.15 -12.74 -2.22
C VAL A 55 7.63 -12.72 -2.16
N GLY A 56 6.95 -12.51 -3.29
CA GLY A 56 5.48 -12.54 -3.37
C GLY A 56 4.88 -13.88 -2.92
N SER A 57 5.51 -15.00 -3.28
CA SER A 57 5.06 -16.33 -2.88
C SER A 57 5.18 -16.58 -1.38
N VAL A 58 6.27 -16.12 -0.75
CA VAL A 58 6.48 -16.23 0.70
C VAL A 58 5.49 -15.34 1.45
N LEU A 59 5.31 -14.10 1.01
CA LEU A 59 4.30 -13.20 1.59
C LEU A 59 2.89 -13.78 1.47
N TYR A 60 2.56 -14.42 0.35
CA TYR A 60 1.26 -15.05 0.17
C TYR A 60 1.09 -16.29 1.07
N ALA A 61 2.15 -17.10 1.22
CA ALA A 61 2.14 -18.26 2.13
C ALA A 61 1.95 -17.81 3.58
N GLU A 62 2.70 -16.79 4.01
CA GLU A 62 2.68 -16.25 5.38
C GLU A 62 1.58 -15.20 5.61
N ARG A 63 0.68 -14.96 4.66
CA ARG A 63 -0.32 -13.89 4.74
C ARG A 63 -1.18 -13.96 6.00
N ARG A 64 -1.47 -15.17 6.50
CA ARG A 64 -2.26 -15.35 7.73
C ARG A 64 -1.48 -14.88 8.96
N ALA A 65 -0.21 -15.24 9.07
CA ALA A 65 0.66 -14.81 10.15
C ALA A 65 0.91 -13.30 10.09
N LEU A 66 1.20 -12.77 8.89
CA LEU A 66 1.43 -11.34 8.66
C LEU A 66 0.18 -10.50 8.95
N THR A 67 -1.00 -10.94 8.53
CA THR A 67 -2.24 -10.22 8.84
C THR A 67 -2.53 -10.23 10.34
N ALA A 68 -2.36 -11.39 11.00
CA ALA A 68 -2.52 -11.47 12.45
C ALA A 68 -1.55 -10.55 13.21
N SER A 69 -0.27 -10.53 12.83
CA SER A 69 0.74 -9.69 13.49
C SER A 69 0.47 -8.20 13.29
N VAL A 70 0.11 -7.78 12.07
CA VAL A 70 -0.27 -6.39 11.78
C VAL A 70 -1.51 -5.98 12.57
N THR A 71 -2.52 -6.85 12.69
CA THR A 71 -3.72 -6.58 13.48
C THR A 71 -3.37 -6.38 14.96
N VAL A 72 -2.58 -7.27 15.55
CA VAL A 72 -2.14 -7.14 16.95
C VAL A 72 -1.33 -5.86 17.14
N MET A 73 -0.41 -5.55 16.23
CA MET A 73 0.40 -4.34 16.25
C MET A 73 -0.47 -3.08 16.21
N LEU A 74 -1.50 -3.04 15.36
CA LEU A 74 -2.44 -1.91 15.28
C LEU A 74 -3.27 -1.75 16.55
N VAL A 75 -3.76 -2.85 17.12
CA VAL A 75 -4.50 -2.81 18.40
C VAL A 75 -3.61 -2.28 19.51
N LEU A 76 -2.38 -2.78 19.61
CA LEU A 76 -1.41 -2.30 20.59
C LEU A 76 -1.10 -0.82 20.38
N LEU A 77 -0.83 -0.39 19.15
CA LEU A 77 -0.52 1.00 18.81
C LEU A 77 -1.65 1.93 19.27
N VAL A 78 -2.90 1.63 18.93
CA VAL A 78 -4.06 2.46 19.33
C VAL A 78 -4.22 2.46 20.86
N PHE A 79 -4.03 1.32 21.51
CA PHE A 79 -4.15 1.20 22.96
C PHE A 79 -3.04 1.98 23.69
N THR A 80 -1.78 1.83 23.27
CA THR A 80 -0.64 2.52 23.87
C THR A 80 -0.68 4.02 23.60
N SER A 81 -1.04 4.45 22.39
CA SER A 81 -1.23 5.86 22.06
C SER A 81 -2.37 6.48 22.87
N GLY A 82 -3.46 5.73 23.10
CA GLY A 82 -4.53 6.15 24.00
C GLY A 82 -4.08 6.32 25.44
N LEU A 83 -3.35 5.35 25.99
CA LEU A 83 -2.78 5.43 27.34
C LEU A 83 -1.81 6.60 27.49
N MET A 84 -0.90 6.78 26.53
CA MET A 84 0.08 7.86 26.52
C MET A 84 -0.60 9.23 26.44
N TYR A 85 -1.64 9.36 25.61
CA TYR A 85 -2.47 10.55 25.58
C TYR A 85 -3.11 10.84 26.94
N PHE A 86 -3.68 9.85 27.63
CA PHE A 86 -4.26 10.09 28.96
C PHE A 86 -3.21 10.40 30.04
N ALA A 87 -2.03 9.76 29.97
CA ALA A 87 -0.98 9.92 30.97
C ALA A 87 -0.20 11.23 30.81
N GLU A 88 0.16 11.61 29.58
CA GLU A 88 1.08 12.71 29.32
C GLU A 88 0.42 14.00 28.82
N ARG A 89 -0.87 13.98 28.43
CA ARG A 89 -1.56 15.21 28.01
C ARG A 89 -1.57 16.31 29.08
N ALA A 90 -1.54 15.93 30.35
CA ALA A 90 -1.46 16.90 31.45
C ALA A 90 -0.06 17.57 31.55
N ALA A 91 1.00 16.88 31.11
CA ALA A 91 2.38 17.35 31.19
C ALA A 91 2.89 17.96 29.86
N GLN A 92 2.41 17.48 28.71
CA GLN A 92 2.82 17.92 27.37
C GLN A 92 1.60 18.08 26.43
N PRO A 93 0.79 19.14 26.62
CA PRO A 93 -0.42 19.36 25.85
C PRO A 93 -0.18 19.64 24.35
N GLU A 94 1.00 20.11 23.94
CA GLU A 94 1.33 20.37 22.53
C GLU A 94 1.80 19.13 21.76
N ALA A 95 2.39 18.14 22.42
CA ALA A 95 2.80 16.88 21.79
C ALA A 95 1.63 15.88 21.72
N PHE A 96 0.77 15.87 22.73
CA PHE A 96 -0.38 14.95 22.85
C PHE A 96 -1.72 15.65 22.61
N VAL A 97 -1.85 16.35 21.48
CA VAL A 97 -3.07 17.07 21.10
C VAL A 97 -4.21 16.09 20.74
N SER A 98 -3.88 14.93 20.17
CA SER A 98 -4.87 13.90 19.79
C SER A 98 -4.23 12.51 19.69
N ILE A 99 -5.05 11.45 19.75
CA ILE A 99 -4.58 10.05 19.64
C ILE A 99 -3.75 9.80 18.38
N PRO A 100 -4.12 10.28 17.17
CA PRO A 100 -3.29 10.09 15.97
C PRO A 100 -1.92 10.77 16.03
N HIS A 101 -1.80 11.88 16.77
CA HIS A 101 -0.49 12.53 16.97
C HIS A 101 0.38 11.72 17.93
N ALA A 102 -0.23 11.02 18.90
CA ALA A 102 0.45 10.10 19.82
C ALA A 102 0.82 8.74 19.19
N MET A 103 0.46 8.50 17.93
CA MET A 103 0.83 7.29 17.18
C MET A 103 2.17 7.41 16.45
N TRP A 104 2.70 8.63 16.31
CA TRP A 104 3.97 8.95 15.67
C TRP A 104 4.98 9.42 16.72
#